data_AF-A0A4R9B3D4-F1
#
_entry.id   AF-A0A4R9B3D4-F1
#
_cell.length_a   1.000
_cell.length_b   1.000
_cell.length_c   1.000
_cell.angle_alpha   90.00
_cell.angle_beta   90.00
_cell.angle_gamma   90.00
#
_symmetry.space_group_name_H-M   'P 1'
#
loop_
_entity.id
_entity.type
_entity.pdbx_description
1 polymer ?
#
loop_
_entity_poly.entity_id
_entity_poly.type
_entity_poly.pdbx_seq_one_letter_code
_entity_poly.pdbx_strand_id
1 'polypeptide(L)'
;MNRVVLVSPSGSIFKSLAELGLDDLPADARPELTVLCWEPGAGEAPSIAVGHDDSGTLSGRLRLSVQRALSGSAAGRNLFRLTPWDGGSRMWRAVRRSPAARQALREAGLIVAVERDSILTAWKSVHSSLARDAAAVYGLPSARTVLKDSRPHG
;
A
#
# COMPACT_ATOMS: atom_id res chain seq x y z
N MET A 1 11.98 7.68 -13.33
CA MET A 1 11.14 6.83 -12.45
C MET A 1 9.71 7.00 -12.89
N ASN A 2 9.15 6.03 -13.60
CA ASN A 2 7.95 6.30 -14.42
C ASN A 2 6.64 5.89 -13.75
N ARG A 3 6.67 5.02 -12.73
CA ARG A 3 5.47 4.54 -12.03
C ARG A 3 5.66 4.53 -10.52
N VAL A 4 4.66 5.04 -9.81
CA VAL A 4 4.57 5.07 -8.35
C VAL A 4 3.35 4.24 -7.91
N VAL A 5 3.58 3.23 -7.09
CA VAL A 5 2.50 2.40 -6.53
C VAL A 5 2.29 2.75 -5.06
N LEU A 6 1.11 3.27 -4.76
CA LEU A 6 0.66 3.51 -3.39
C LEU A 6 -0.04 2.25 -2.88
N VAL A 7 0.31 1.82 -1.67
CA VAL A 7 -0.39 0.73 -0.98
C VAL A 7 -1.15 1.37 0.17
N SER A 8 -2.48 1.39 0.08
CA SER A 8 -3.41 1.97 1.05
C SER A 8 -4.63 1.06 1.20
N PRO A 9 -4.56 0.04 2.07
CA PRO A 9 -5.65 -0.88 2.37
C PRO A 9 -7.00 -0.19 2.54
N SER A 10 -7.06 0.88 3.34
CA SER A 10 -8.31 1.61 3.60
C SER A 10 -8.75 2.54 2.46
N GLY A 11 -7.87 2.85 1.51
CA GLY A 11 -8.10 3.90 0.52
C GLY A 11 -8.13 5.32 1.11
N SER A 12 -7.85 5.53 2.40
CA SER A 12 -7.84 6.88 3.02
C SER A 12 -6.94 7.89 2.30
N ILE A 13 -5.96 7.39 1.54
CA ILE A 13 -4.98 8.19 0.81
C ILE A 13 -5.58 9.14 -0.22
N PHE A 14 -6.74 8.83 -0.80
CA PHE A 14 -7.32 9.66 -1.88
C PHE A 14 -7.53 11.12 -1.46
N LYS A 15 -7.76 11.39 -0.16
CA LYS A 15 -7.91 12.74 0.39
C LYS A 15 -6.61 13.51 0.55
N SER A 16 -5.47 12.80 0.61
CA SER A 16 -4.14 13.35 0.84
C SER A 16 -3.20 13.16 -0.36
N LEU A 17 -3.72 12.75 -1.53
CA LEU A 17 -2.89 12.61 -2.74
C LEU A 17 -2.23 13.92 -3.16
N ALA A 18 -2.91 15.05 -2.95
CA ALA A 18 -2.33 16.37 -3.18
C ALA A 18 -1.03 16.60 -2.38
N GLU A 19 -0.88 15.97 -1.22
CA GLU A 19 0.32 16.11 -0.38
C GLU A 19 1.57 15.45 -0.99
N LEU A 20 1.41 14.50 -1.94
CA LEU A 20 2.55 13.99 -2.69
C LEU A 20 3.23 15.08 -3.53
N GLY A 21 2.53 16.19 -3.83
CA GLY A 21 3.08 17.30 -4.61
C GLY A 21 3.38 16.89 -6.05
N LEU A 22 2.59 15.97 -6.62
CA LEU A 22 2.72 15.55 -8.02
C LEU A 22 2.41 16.70 -8.98
N ASP A 23 1.53 17.61 -8.57
CA ASP A 23 1.21 18.80 -9.36
C ASP A 23 2.36 19.80 -9.43
N ASP A 24 3.27 19.77 -8.44
CA ASP A 24 4.51 20.56 -8.42
C ASP A 24 5.56 20.02 -9.40
N LEU A 25 5.32 18.89 -10.07
CA LEU A 25 6.21 18.29 -11.07
C LEU A 25 5.82 18.75 -12.48
N PRO A 26 6.81 19.05 -13.35
CA PRO A 26 6.55 19.37 -14.74
C PRO A 26 5.88 18.17 -15.44
N ALA A 27 5.01 18.43 -16.41
CA ALA A 27 4.08 17.45 -16.95
C ALA A 27 4.77 16.21 -17.55
N ASP A 28 5.98 16.38 -18.08
CA ASP A 28 6.85 15.35 -18.63
C ASP A 28 7.55 14.49 -17.56
N ALA A 29 7.66 14.97 -16.32
CA ALA A 29 8.24 14.25 -15.19
C ALA A 29 7.20 13.68 -14.22
N ARG A 30 5.89 13.82 -14.51
CA ARG A 30 4.82 13.29 -13.65
C ARG A 30 4.79 11.75 -13.75
N PRO A 31 5.07 11.02 -12.66
CA PRO A 31 4.99 9.57 -12.69
C PRO A 31 3.54 9.10 -12.78
N GLU A 32 3.33 7.96 -13.42
CA GLU A 32 2.03 7.31 -13.41
C GLU A 32 1.75 6.74 -12.01
N LEU A 33 0.60 7.10 -11.45
CA LEU A 33 0.20 6.69 -10.11
C LEU A 33 -0.72 5.47 -10.19
N THR A 34 -0.56 4.50 -9.29
CA THR A 34 -1.54 3.41 -9.10
C THR A 34 -1.74 3.14 -7.63
N VAL A 35 -2.99 3.03 -7.19
CA VAL A 35 -3.33 2.76 -5.77
C VAL A 35 -3.78 1.32 -5.60
N LEU A 36 -3.18 0.58 -4.66
CA LEU A 36 -3.63 -0.74 -4.23
C LEU A 36 -4.42 -0.62 -2.93
N CYS A 37 -5.67 -1.04 -2.95
CA CYS A 37 -6.61 -0.90 -1.82
C CYS A 37 -7.56 -2.10 -1.70
N TRP A 38 -8.29 -2.20 -0.59
CA TRP A 38 -9.29 -3.25 -0.40
C TRP A 38 -10.55 -3.03 -1.23
N GLU A 39 -10.98 -1.78 -1.31
CA GLU A 39 -12.14 -1.37 -2.08
C GLU A 39 -11.70 -0.28 -3.04
N PRO A 40 -12.20 -0.27 -4.29
CA PRO A 40 -11.86 0.76 -5.24
C PRO A 40 -12.27 2.12 -4.65
N GLY A 41 -11.31 3.04 -4.60
CA GLY A 41 -11.58 4.38 -4.10
C GLY A 41 -12.39 5.20 -5.09
N ALA A 42 -13.30 6.02 -4.58
CA ALA A 42 -14.03 7.02 -5.36
C ALA A 42 -13.15 8.27 -5.63
N GLY A 43 -12.01 8.09 -6.30
CA GLY A 43 -11.04 9.16 -6.58
C GLY A 43 -10.53 9.16 -8.02
N GLU A 44 -9.86 10.25 -8.42
CA GLU A 44 -9.32 10.48 -9.76
C GLU A 44 -8.12 9.57 -10.11
N ALA A 45 -7.46 8.98 -9.10
CA ALA A 45 -6.33 8.09 -9.31
C ALA A 45 -6.78 6.66 -9.64
N PRO A 46 -6.17 6.00 -10.65
CA PRO A 46 -6.52 4.62 -10.98
C PRO A 46 -6.18 3.70 -9.79
N SER A 47 -7.18 2.94 -9.37
CA SER A 47 -7.07 2.05 -8.21
C SER A 47 -7.31 0.60 -8.60
N ILE A 48 -6.55 -0.30 -7.98
CA ILE A 48 -6.66 -1.74 -8.13
C ILE A 48 -7.13 -2.29 -6.78
N ALA A 49 -8.38 -2.77 -6.76
CA ALA A 49 -8.90 -3.53 -5.63
C ALA A 49 -8.20 -4.91 -5.58
N VAL A 50 -7.49 -5.19 -4.49
CA VAL A 50 -6.73 -6.44 -4.33
C VAL A 50 -7.40 -7.47 -3.43
N GLY A 51 -8.56 -7.13 -2.86
CA GLY A 51 -9.37 -8.03 -2.05
C GLY A 51 -10.77 -7.45 -1.84
N HIS A 52 -11.39 -7.85 -0.73
CA HIS A 52 -12.67 -7.31 -0.28
C HIS A 52 -12.66 -7.27 1.25
N ASP A 53 -13.42 -6.35 1.85
CA ASP A 53 -13.72 -6.48 3.27
C ASP A 53 -14.53 -7.75 3.50
N ASP A 54 -14.10 -8.54 4.48
CA ASP A 54 -14.72 -9.81 4.86
C ASP A 54 -15.41 -9.70 6.22
N SER A 55 -15.45 -8.52 6.83
CA SER A 55 -16.00 -8.25 8.16
C SER A 55 -17.42 -8.80 8.38
N GLY A 56 -18.25 -8.83 7.33
CA GLY A 56 -19.61 -9.38 7.34
C GLY A 56 -19.70 -10.92 7.39
N THR A 57 -18.62 -11.63 7.05
CA THR A 57 -18.57 -13.10 7.00
C THR A 57 -18.33 -13.72 8.38
N LEU A 58 -18.61 -15.02 8.55
CA LEU A 58 -18.32 -15.74 9.79
C LEU A 58 -16.82 -15.71 10.14
N SER A 59 -15.95 -15.86 9.14
CA SER A 59 -14.50 -15.69 9.29
C SER A 59 -14.11 -14.27 9.69
N GLY A 60 -14.76 -13.25 9.13
CA GLY A 60 -14.53 -11.85 9.48
C GLY A 60 -14.93 -11.53 10.91
N ARG A 61 -16.09 -12.03 11.35
CA ARG A 61 -16.55 -11.88 12.74
C ARG A 61 -15.61 -12.55 13.73
N LEU A 62 -15.16 -13.78 13.44
CA LEU A 62 -14.17 -14.48 14.27
C LEU A 62 -12.86 -13.70 14.37
N ARG A 63 -12.35 -13.20 13.24
CA ARG A 63 -11.18 -12.32 13.20
C ARG A 63 -11.35 -11.10 14.10
N LEU A 64 -12.48 -10.40 14.00
CA LEU A 64 -12.76 -9.21 14.80
C LEU A 64 -12.82 -9.54 16.30
N SER A 65 -13.42 -10.67 16.67
CA SER A 65 -13.45 -11.13 18.06
C SER A 65 -12.05 -11.41 18.61
N VAL A 66 -11.20 -12.11 17.84
CA VAL A 66 -9.82 -12.40 18.23
C VAL A 66 -8.99 -11.13 18.31
N GLN A 67 -9.14 -10.22 17.33
CA GLN A 67 -8.48 -8.93 17.35
C GLN A 67 -8.85 -8.13 18.60
N ARG A 68 -10.15 -8.08 18.96
CA ARG A 68 -10.61 -7.40 20.18
C ARG A 68 -10.00 -8.01 21.43
N ALA A 69 -10.05 -9.33 21.58
CA ALA A 69 -9.48 -10.04 22.72
C ALA A 69 -7.98 -9.75 22.91
N LEU A 70 -7.22 -9.65 21.81
CA LEU A 70 -5.78 -9.42 21.86
C LEU A 70 -5.39 -7.93 21.87
N SER A 71 -6.31 -7.01 21.58
CA SER A 71 -6.00 -5.58 21.45
C SER A 71 -5.73 -4.86 22.78
N GLY A 72 -6.13 -5.46 23.91
CA GLY A 72 -6.05 -4.87 25.25
C GLY A 72 -4.63 -4.66 25.80
N SER A 73 -3.59 -5.21 25.16
CA SER A 73 -2.20 -5.04 25.58
C SER A 73 -1.25 -4.93 24.38
N ALA A 74 -0.06 -4.37 24.60
CA ALA A 74 0.99 -4.31 23.57
C ALA A 74 1.44 -5.71 23.12
N ALA A 75 1.58 -6.65 24.07
CA ALA A 75 1.93 -8.04 23.79
C ALA A 75 0.84 -8.74 22.96
N GLY A 76 -0.44 -8.56 23.32
CA GLY A 76 -1.55 -9.14 22.56
C GLY A 76 -1.62 -8.57 21.13
N ARG A 77 -1.42 -7.27 20.95
CA ARG A 77 -1.33 -6.66 19.61
C ARG A 77 -0.20 -7.25 18.78
N ASN A 78 0.96 -7.52 19.40
CA ASN A 78 2.07 -8.19 18.71
C ASN A 78 1.75 -9.64 18.38
N LEU A 79 1.08 -10.38 19.27
CA LEU A 79 0.64 -11.75 18.99
C LEU A 79 -0.34 -11.79 17.81
N PHE A 80 -1.32 -10.87 17.76
CA PHE A 80 -2.25 -10.78 16.65
C PHE A 80 -1.54 -10.54 15.30
N ARG A 81 -0.45 -9.75 15.29
CA ARG A 81 0.35 -9.46 14.08
C ARG A 81 1.05 -10.68 13.49
N LEU A 82 1.32 -11.69 14.31
CA LEU A 82 1.91 -12.96 13.86
C LEU A 82 0.87 -13.89 13.23
N THR A 83 -0.42 -13.58 13.37
CA THR A 83 -1.49 -14.43 12.85
C THR A 83 -1.76 -14.18 11.36
N PRO A 84 -2.38 -15.15 10.66
CA PRO A 84 -2.88 -14.93 9.30
C PRO A 84 -4.01 -13.88 9.19
N TRP A 85 -4.52 -13.38 10.31
CA TRP A 85 -5.57 -12.35 10.32
C TRP A 85 -5.03 -10.93 10.39
N ASP A 86 -3.71 -10.76 10.60
CA ASP A 86 -3.04 -9.47 10.51
C ASP A 86 -3.32 -8.79 9.15
N GLY A 87 -3.64 -7.49 9.20
CA GLY A 87 -4.02 -6.72 8.03
C GLY A 87 -2.94 -6.68 6.96
N GLY A 88 -1.66 -6.54 7.35
CA GLY A 88 -0.55 -6.55 6.40
C GLY A 88 -0.30 -7.92 5.78
N SER A 89 -0.42 -8.98 6.58
CA SER A 89 -0.34 -10.35 6.06
C SER A 89 -1.47 -10.68 5.08
N ARG A 90 -2.68 -10.17 5.34
CA ARG A 90 -3.81 -10.27 4.41
C ARG A 90 -3.54 -9.47 3.13
N MET A 91 -3.11 -8.22 3.26
CA MET A 91 -2.82 -7.33 2.12
C MET A 91 -1.82 -7.98 1.18
N TRP A 92 -0.71 -8.47 1.71
CA TRP A 92 0.29 -9.17 0.92
C TRP A 92 -0.28 -10.40 0.19
N ARG A 93 -1.12 -11.20 0.86
CA ARG A 93 -1.76 -12.37 0.22
C ARG A 93 -2.68 -11.97 -0.92
N ALA A 94 -3.45 -10.91 -0.74
CA ALA A 94 -4.34 -10.34 -1.73
C ALA A 94 -3.56 -9.84 -2.96
N VAL A 95 -2.54 -9.00 -2.73
CA VAL A 95 -1.64 -8.50 -3.78
C VAL A 95 -1.01 -9.62 -4.58
N ARG A 96 -0.49 -10.67 -3.93
CA ARG A 96 0.10 -11.82 -4.63
C ARG A 96 -0.88 -12.57 -5.52
N ARG A 97 -2.17 -12.59 -5.15
CA ARG A 97 -3.20 -13.28 -5.91
C ARG A 97 -3.75 -12.43 -7.05
N SER A 98 -3.60 -11.11 -7.01
CA SER A 98 -4.04 -10.20 -8.06
C SER A 98 -2.98 -10.07 -9.16
N PRO A 99 -3.24 -10.53 -10.41
CA PRO A 99 -2.31 -10.33 -11.51
C PRO A 99 -2.07 -8.85 -11.83
N ALA A 100 -3.12 -8.03 -11.78
CA ALA A 100 -3.05 -6.60 -12.03
C ALA A 100 -2.15 -5.89 -11.00
N ALA A 101 -2.30 -6.20 -9.72
CA ALA A 101 -1.46 -5.61 -8.67
C ALA A 101 0.01 -6.05 -8.79
N ARG A 102 0.25 -7.33 -9.12
CA ARG A 102 1.61 -7.81 -9.39
C ARG A 102 2.25 -7.09 -10.57
N GLN A 103 1.48 -6.85 -11.64
CA GLN A 103 2.00 -6.13 -12.80
C GLN A 103 2.34 -4.68 -12.45
N ALA A 104 1.43 -3.97 -11.78
CA ALA A 104 1.69 -2.61 -11.32
C ALA A 104 2.94 -2.52 -10.44
N LEU A 105 3.15 -3.50 -9.53
CA LEU A 105 4.32 -3.54 -8.66
C LEU A 105 5.62 -3.85 -9.42
N ARG A 106 5.60 -4.70 -10.44
CA ARG A 106 6.79 -4.98 -11.28
C ARG A 106 7.27 -3.77 -12.05
N GLU A 107 6.34 -2.95 -12.47
CA GLU A 107 6.61 -1.73 -13.23
C GLU A 107 6.88 -0.52 -12.33
N ALA A 108 6.69 -0.68 -11.01
CA ALA A 108 6.92 0.39 -10.05
C ALA A 108 8.43 0.72 -9.97
N GLY A 109 8.76 2.01 -10.05
CA GLY A 109 10.07 2.49 -9.61
C GLY A 109 10.05 2.91 -8.14
N LEU A 110 8.87 3.22 -7.60
CA LEU A 110 8.67 3.54 -6.19
C LEU A 110 7.38 2.90 -5.68
N ILE A 111 7.49 2.27 -4.50
CA ILE A 111 6.37 1.72 -3.75
C ILE A 111 6.23 2.51 -2.45
N VAL A 112 5.05 3.06 -2.21
CA VAL A 112 4.76 3.89 -1.05
C VAL A 112 3.78 3.15 -0.14
N ALA A 113 4.24 2.72 1.02
CA ALA A 113 3.37 2.21 2.07
C ALA A 113 2.74 3.37 2.83
N VAL A 114 1.47 3.64 2.59
CA VAL A 114 0.76 4.78 3.20
C VAL A 114 0.33 4.47 4.63
N GLU A 115 -0.13 3.25 4.84
CA GLU A 115 -0.67 2.79 6.11
C GLU A 115 0.24 1.76 6.73
N ARG A 116 0.10 1.56 8.04
CA ARG A 116 0.87 0.57 8.77
C ARG A 116 0.75 -0.84 8.15
N ASP A 117 -0.45 -1.24 7.76
CA ASP A 117 -0.71 -2.57 7.19
C ASP A 117 -0.15 -2.70 5.75
N SER A 118 0.20 -1.58 5.12
CA SER A 118 0.87 -1.57 3.81
C SER A 118 2.35 -1.91 3.88
N ILE A 119 3.00 -1.70 5.03
CA ILE A 119 4.46 -1.82 5.19
C ILE A 119 4.95 -3.20 4.75
N LEU A 120 4.27 -4.27 5.21
CA LEU A 120 4.68 -5.63 4.88
C LEU A 120 4.62 -5.88 3.38
N THR A 121 3.61 -5.33 2.71
CA THR A 121 3.46 -5.45 1.26
C THR A 121 4.59 -4.73 0.54
N ALA A 122 4.88 -3.48 0.90
CA ALA A 122 5.99 -2.74 0.29
C ALA A 122 7.34 -3.43 0.52
N TRP A 123 7.62 -3.85 1.75
CA TRP A 123 8.84 -4.58 2.09
C TRP A 123 8.96 -5.88 1.29
N LYS A 124 7.92 -6.72 1.27
CA LYS A 124 7.96 -7.98 0.52
C LYS A 124 8.04 -7.78 -0.98
N SER A 125 7.45 -6.73 -1.54
CA SER A 125 7.53 -6.45 -2.98
C SER A 125 8.98 -6.23 -3.42
N VAL A 126 9.76 -5.44 -2.68
CA VAL A 126 11.16 -5.13 -3.05
C VAL A 126 12.16 -6.21 -2.61
N HIS A 127 11.87 -6.95 -1.53
CA HIS A 127 12.71 -8.07 -1.06
C HIS A 127 12.37 -9.40 -1.74
N SER A 128 11.31 -9.45 -2.55
CA SER A 128 11.05 -10.56 -3.46
C SER A 128 11.43 -10.18 -4.88
N SER A 129 11.43 -11.15 -5.79
CA SER A 129 11.61 -10.88 -7.22
C SER A 129 10.46 -10.10 -7.87
N LEU A 130 9.47 -9.64 -7.09
CA LEU A 130 8.29 -8.97 -7.61
C LEU A 130 8.58 -7.53 -8.08
N ALA A 131 9.39 -6.78 -7.33
CA ALA A 131 9.70 -5.38 -7.63
C ALA A 131 11.15 -5.06 -7.21
N ARG A 132 12.10 -5.86 -7.70
CA ARG A 132 13.49 -5.87 -7.23
C ARG A 132 14.20 -4.52 -7.39
N ASP A 133 13.86 -3.79 -8.46
CA ASP A 133 14.50 -2.53 -8.81
C ASP A 133 13.74 -1.30 -8.25
N ALA A 134 12.62 -1.54 -7.56
CA ALA A 134 11.82 -0.48 -6.97
C ALA A 134 12.38 -0.04 -5.61
N ALA A 135 12.32 1.25 -5.32
CA ALA A 135 12.47 1.75 -3.96
C ALA A 135 11.17 1.53 -3.16
N ALA A 136 11.27 1.25 -1.86
CA ALA A 136 10.12 1.23 -0.96
C ALA A 136 10.26 2.30 0.12
N VAL A 137 9.24 3.13 0.28
CA VAL A 137 9.18 4.18 1.31
C VAL A 137 7.91 4.04 2.14
N TYR A 138 7.96 4.57 3.36
CA TYR A 138 6.84 4.57 4.28
C TYR A 138 6.36 5.99 4.55
N GLY A 139 5.07 6.22 4.34
CA GLY A 139 4.43 7.51 4.52
C GLY A 139 4.61 8.48 3.34
N LEU A 140 3.67 9.42 3.24
CA LEU A 140 3.66 10.47 2.22
C LEU A 140 4.85 11.43 2.30
N PRO A 141 5.31 11.88 3.49
CA PRO A 141 6.43 12.82 3.55
C PRO A 141 7.71 12.24 2.94
N SER A 142 8.03 10.98 3.22
CA SER A 142 9.19 10.31 2.65
C SER A 142 9.04 10.10 1.14
N ALA A 143 7.84 9.75 0.67
CA ALA A 143 7.57 9.67 -0.77
C ALA A 143 7.78 11.02 -1.47
N ARG A 144 7.31 12.11 -0.86
CA ARG A 144 7.50 13.47 -1.40
C ARG A 144 8.98 13.84 -1.50
N THR A 145 9.79 13.49 -0.50
CA THR A 145 11.25 13.73 -0.56
C THR A 145 11.89 12.97 -1.72
N VAL A 146 11.62 11.66 -1.85
CA VAL A 146 12.18 10.85 -2.95
C VAL A 146 11.74 11.38 -4.32
N LEU A 147 10.50 11.82 -4.46
CA LEU A 147 10.00 12.41 -5.71
C LEU A 147 10.65 13.76 -6.03
N LYS A 148 10.98 14.57 -5.02
CA LYS A 148 11.73 15.82 -5.20
C LYS A 148 13.17 15.56 -5.60
N ASP A 149 13.82 14.58 -5.00
CA ASP A 149 15.22 14.24 -5.29
C ASP A 149 15.38 13.56 -6.65
N SER A 150 14.32 12.90 -7.12
CA SER A 150 14.27 12.29 -8.46
C SER A 150 14.07 13.31 -9.60
N ARG A 151 13.95 14.60 -9.29
CA ARG A 151 13.87 15.66 -10.31
C ARG A 151 15.20 15.69 -11.06
N PRO A 152 15.20 15.67 -12.40
CA PRO A 152 16.42 15.97 -13.14
C PRO A 152 16.87 17.36 -12.70
N HIS A 153 18.08 17.45 -12.13
CA HIS A 153 18.73 18.73 -11.93
C HIS A 153 18.90 19.34 -13.33
N GLY A 154 18.14 20.39 -13.61
CA GLY A 154 18.35 21.23 -14.79
C GLY A 154 19.71 21.88 -14.75
#